data_AF-A0A1F5K454-F1
#
_entry.id   AF-A0A1F5K454-F1
#
_cell.length_a   1.000
_cell.length_b   1.000
_cell.length_c   1.000
_cell.angle_alpha   90.00
_cell.angle_beta   90.00
_cell.angle_gamma   90.00
#
_symmetry.space_group_name_H-M   'P 1'
#
loop_
_entity.id
_entity.type
_entity.pdbx_description
1 polymer ?
#
loop_
_entity_poly.entity_id
_entity_poly.type
_entity_poly.pdbx_seq_one_letter_code
_entity_poly.pdbx_strand_id
1 'polypeptide(L)'
;MSLNVALALLGVIFGFLLLKSKTPPLRIIFFILWFLFVPNTIYLLTDLQYFPEQVVKLEFQYQILLVGQYLLIFLLGITTFLLGLYPLEKILKEHKVKDKNIHKVSIVIMSFLISFAVALGKIQRVSSWEVFTNPKETITGILATLNSSEVMLFVILFGVATSALYFSFRKLFKFV
;
A
#
# COMPACT_ATOMS: atom_id res chain seq x y z
N MET A 1 9.31 -13.12 -0.37
CA MET A 1 9.09 -11.93 -1.23
C MET A 1 8.07 -12.17 -2.33
N SER A 2 7.98 -13.35 -2.96
CA SER A 2 7.01 -13.63 -4.05
C SER A 2 5.53 -13.41 -3.66
N LEU A 3 5.13 -13.80 -2.45
CA LEU A 3 3.75 -13.62 -1.97
C LEU A 3 3.36 -12.13 -1.87
N ASN A 4 4.24 -11.30 -1.32
CA ASN A 4 4.00 -9.85 -1.20
C ASN A 4 3.90 -9.18 -2.57
N VAL A 5 4.66 -9.66 -3.56
CA VAL A 5 4.52 -9.20 -4.96
C VAL A 5 3.15 -9.55 -5.50
N ALA A 6 2.68 -10.79 -5.30
CA ALA A 6 1.35 -11.20 -5.75
C ALA A 6 0.23 -10.37 -5.10
N LEU A 7 0.30 -10.13 -3.79
CA LEU A 7 -0.67 -9.32 -3.05
C LEU A 7 -0.66 -7.85 -3.52
N ALA A 8 0.52 -7.27 -3.76
CA ALA A 8 0.64 -5.92 -4.32
C ALA A 8 -0.02 -5.82 -5.70
N LEU A 9 0.20 -6.81 -6.57
CA LEU A 9 -0.41 -6.87 -7.89
C LEU A 9 -1.93 -7.01 -7.81
N LEU A 10 -2.46 -7.82 -6.88
CA LEU A 10 -3.91 -7.92 -6.66
C LEU A 10 -4.53 -6.56 -6.29
N GLY A 11 -3.90 -5.80 -5.41
CA GLY A 11 -4.35 -4.44 -5.07
C GLY A 11 -4.46 -3.54 -6.31
N VAL A 12 -3.45 -3.58 -7.19
CA VAL A 12 -3.46 -2.82 -8.45
C VAL A 12 -4.54 -3.33 -9.41
N ILE A 13 -4.67 -4.65 -9.57
CA ILE A 13 -5.66 -5.28 -10.46
C ILE A 13 -7.08 -4.91 -10.02
N PHE A 14 -7.40 -5.04 -8.73
CA PHE A 14 -8.71 -4.65 -8.21
C PHE A 14 -8.98 -3.16 -8.41
N GLY A 15 -7.96 -2.31 -8.29
CA GLY A 15 -8.03 -0.89 -8.62
C GLY A 15 -8.41 -0.63 -10.08
N PHE A 16 -7.82 -1.36 -11.02
CA PHE A 16 -8.18 -1.22 -12.45
C PHE A 16 -9.55 -1.83 -12.77
N LEU A 17 -9.92 -2.95 -12.15
CA LEU A 17 -11.24 -3.56 -12.31
C LEU A 17 -12.34 -2.64 -11.76
N LEU A 18 -12.08 -1.94 -10.65
CA LEU A 18 -12.95 -0.89 -10.11
C LEU A 18 -13.23 0.21 -11.15
N LEU A 19 -12.20 0.71 -11.83
CA LEU A 19 -12.36 1.76 -12.85
C LEU A 19 -13.06 1.26 -14.13
N LYS A 20 -12.89 -0.02 -14.49
CA LYS A 20 -13.54 -0.62 -15.67
C LYS A 20 -15.00 -1.02 -15.42
N SER A 21 -15.41 -1.16 -14.16
CA SER A 21 -16.72 -1.67 -13.79
C SER A 21 -17.82 -0.67 -14.08
N LYS A 22 -18.77 -1.08 -14.94
CA LYS A 22 -19.92 -0.25 -15.33
C LYS A 22 -21.15 -0.47 -14.45
N THR A 23 -21.26 -1.62 -13.79
CA THR A 23 -22.41 -1.94 -12.94
C THR A 23 -22.14 -1.55 -11.48
N PRO A 24 -23.10 -0.93 -10.78
CA PRO A 24 -22.94 -0.56 -9.37
C PRO A 24 -22.49 -1.69 -8.43
N PRO A 25 -23.06 -2.92 -8.47
CA PRO A 25 -22.66 -3.96 -7.53
C PRO A 25 -21.21 -4.42 -7.74
N LEU A 26 -20.78 -4.60 -8.99
CA LEU A 26 -19.38 -4.96 -9.27
C LEU A 26 -18.43 -3.85 -8.85
N ARG A 27 -18.81 -2.59 -9.07
CA ARG A 27 -18.02 -1.43 -8.65
C ARG A 27 -17.82 -1.41 -7.13
N ILE A 28 -18.86 -1.71 -6.36
CA ILE A 28 -18.77 -1.81 -4.88
C ILE A 28 -17.85 -2.97 -4.47
N ILE A 29 -18.00 -4.15 -5.08
CA ILE A 29 -17.15 -5.31 -4.78
C ILE A 29 -15.67 -4.98 -5.02
N PHE A 30 -15.34 -4.43 -6.20
CA PHE A 30 -13.95 -4.08 -6.51
C PHE A 30 -13.44 -2.91 -5.68
N PHE A 31 -14.30 -2.00 -5.23
CA PHE A 31 -13.90 -0.95 -4.29
C PHE A 31 -13.47 -1.54 -2.95
N ILE A 32 -14.26 -2.47 -2.40
CA ILE A 32 -13.93 -3.14 -1.13
C ILE A 32 -12.62 -3.95 -1.28
N LEU A 33 -12.50 -4.74 -2.36
CA LEU A 33 -11.29 -5.52 -2.62
C LEU A 33 -10.07 -4.63 -2.84
N TRP A 34 -10.19 -3.55 -3.61
CA TRP A 34 -9.12 -2.57 -3.77
C TRP A 34 -8.71 -1.96 -2.43
N PHE A 35 -9.67 -1.53 -1.62
CA PHE A 35 -9.40 -0.90 -0.33
C PHE A 35 -8.67 -1.84 0.65
N LEU A 36 -9.03 -3.13 0.66
CA LEU A 36 -8.39 -4.13 1.52
C LEU A 36 -6.99 -4.54 1.04
N PHE A 37 -6.76 -4.54 -0.27
CA PHE A 37 -5.51 -5.02 -0.86
C PHE A 37 -4.52 -3.90 -1.22
N VAL A 38 -4.94 -2.65 -1.37
CA VAL A 38 -4.04 -1.53 -1.66
C VAL A 38 -2.94 -1.33 -0.60
N PRO A 39 -3.13 -1.61 0.71
CA PRO A 39 -2.03 -1.54 1.66
C PRO A 39 -0.89 -2.51 1.34
N ASN A 40 -1.19 -3.63 0.68
CA ASN A 40 -0.15 -4.60 0.31
C ASN A 40 0.85 -4.08 -0.73
N THR A 41 0.49 -3.01 -1.45
CA THR A 41 1.39 -2.40 -2.44
C THR A 41 2.67 -1.84 -1.82
N ILE A 42 2.59 -1.34 -0.57
CA ILE A 42 3.76 -0.75 0.11
C ILE A 42 4.61 -1.81 0.82
N TYR A 43 4.12 -3.04 1.03
CA TYR A 43 4.89 -4.07 1.74
C TYR A 43 6.22 -4.40 1.05
N LEU A 44 6.26 -4.34 -0.29
CA LEU A 44 7.49 -4.50 -1.06
C LEU A 44 8.58 -3.50 -0.65
N LEU A 45 8.19 -2.25 -0.33
CA LEU A 45 9.13 -1.25 0.15
C LEU A 45 9.52 -1.48 1.62
N THR A 46 8.60 -2.00 2.43
CA THR A 46 8.94 -2.32 3.82
C THR A 46 9.84 -3.55 3.94
N ASP A 47 9.81 -4.47 2.98
CA ASP A 47 10.67 -5.66 2.94
C ASP A 47 12.14 -5.31 2.65
N LEU A 48 12.44 -4.08 2.21
CA LEU A 48 13.80 -3.60 2.02
C LEU A 48 14.60 -3.57 3.32
N GLN A 49 13.93 -3.56 4.48
CA GLN A 49 14.58 -3.63 5.79
C GLN A 49 15.42 -4.90 5.99
N TYR A 50 15.12 -5.98 5.26
CA TYR A 50 15.85 -7.25 5.36
C TYR A 50 17.14 -7.27 4.52
N PHE A 51 17.34 -6.28 3.65
CA PHE A 51 18.50 -6.20 2.76
C PHE A 51 19.85 -6.24 3.50
N PRO A 52 20.10 -5.41 4.54
CA PRO A 52 21.41 -5.35 5.17
C PRO A 52 21.80 -6.68 5.81
N GLU A 53 20.83 -7.34 6.46
CA GLU A 53 21.04 -8.65 7.09
C GLU A 53 21.35 -9.73 6.04
N GLN A 54 20.64 -9.72 4.91
CA GLN A 54 20.84 -10.71 3.85
C GLN A 54 22.17 -10.51 3.11
N VAL A 55 22.56 -9.26 2.84
CA VAL A 55 23.82 -8.97 2.13
C VAL A 55 25.04 -9.45 2.91
N VAL A 56 25.05 -9.25 4.23
CA VAL A 56 26.19 -9.64 5.09
C VAL A 56 26.34 -11.16 5.18
N LYS A 57 25.23 -11.90 5.07
CA LYS A 57 25.22 -13.37 5.13
C LYS A 57 25.63 -14.04 3.80
N LEU A 58 25.64 -13.29 2.69
CA LEU A 58 25.97 -13.80 1.37
C LEU A 58 27.46 -13.62 1.05
N GLU A 59 28.03 -14.62 0.39
CA GLU A 59 29.39 -14.51 -0.15
C GLU A 59 29.47 -13.34 -1.14
N PHE A 60 30.61 -12.66 -1.16
CA PHE A 60 30.84 -11.43 -1.93
C PHE A 60 30.41 -11.54 -3.40
N GLN A 61 30.69 -12.66 -4.05
CA GLN A 61 30.35 -12.91 -5.46
C GLN A 61 28.83 -12.86 -5.75
N TYR A 62 27.99 -13.16 -4.77
CA TYR A 62 26.53 -13.17 -4.91
C TYR A 62 25.88 -11.86 -4.42
N GLN A 63 26.62 -10.98 -3.74
CA GLN A 63 26.07 -9.73 -3.20
C GLN A 63 25.55 -8.81 -4.31
N ILE A 64 26.23 -8.76 -5.46
CA ILE A 64 25.80 -7.93 -6.61
C ILE A 64 24.43 -8.38 -7.16
N LEU A 65 24.17 -9.68 -7.20
CA LEU A 65 22.89 -10.22 -7.65
C LEU A 65 21.78 -9.87 -6.66
N LEU A 66 22.06 -9.96 -5.35
CA LEU A 66 21.12 -9.56 -4.30
C LEU A 66 20.78 -8.07 -4.37
N VAL A 67 21.79 -7.20 -4.57
CA VAL A 67 21.57 -5.76 -4.79
C VAL A 67 20.63 -5.53 -5.97
N GLY A 68 20.90 -6.18 -7.10
CA GLY A 68 20.04 -6.10 -8.29
C GLY A 68 18.59 -6.52 -8.01
N GLN A 69 18.39 -7.61 -7.26
CA GLN A 69 17.07 -8.07 -6.85
C GLN A 69 16.34 -7.03 -5.99
N TYR A 70 16.99 -6.46 -4.99
CA TYR A 70 16.38 -5.45 -4.12
C TYR A 70 16.08 -4.14 -4.84
N LEU A 71 16.91 -3.74 -5.82
CA LEU A 71 16.63 -2.60 -6.70
C LEU A 71 15.36 -2.84 -7.53
N LEU A 72 15.19 -4.05 -8.09
CA LEU A 72 13.96 -4.41 -8.81
C LEU A 72 12.74 -4.37 -7.89
N ILE A 73 12.87 -4.89 -6.67
CA ILE A 73 11.78 -4.86 -5.67
C ILE A 73 11.43 -3.43 -5.27
N PHE A 74 12.41 -2.55 -5.11
CA PHE A 74 12.20 -1.13 -4.83
C PHE A 74 11.42 -0.44 -5.96
N LEU A 75 11.86 -0.64 -7.21
CA LEU A 75 11.18 -0.08 -8.39
C LEU A 75 9.75 -0.62 -8.53
N LEU A 76 9.57 -1.93 -8.35
CA LEU A 76 8.25 -2.56 -8.35
C LEU A 76 7.37 -2.01 -7.23
N GLY A 77 7.91 -1.86 -6.01
CA GLY A 77 7.18 -1.34 -4.86
C GLY A 77 6.71 0.11 -5.06
N ILE A 78 7.56 0.98 -5.60
CA ILE A 78 7.15 2.35 -5.97
C ILE A 78 6.04 2.29 -7.04
N THR A 79 6.24 1.48 -8.07
CA THR A 79 5.31 1.40 -9.21
C THR A 79 3.94 0.88 -8.78
N THR A 80 3.89 -0.22 -8.01
CA THR A 80 2.63 -0.79 -7.53
C THR A 80 1.94 0.11 -6.52
N PHE A 81 2.67 0.84 -5.67
CA PHE A 81 2.08 1.81 -4.75
C PHE A 81 1.42 2.98 -5.49
N LEU A 82 2.10 3.55 -6.49
CA LEU A 82 1.54 4.65 -7.30
C LEU A 82 0.33 4.19 -8.11
N LEU A 83 0.43 3.02 -8.76
CA LEU A 83 -0.69 2.40 -9.48
C LEU A 83 -1.84 2.01 -8.57
N GLY A 84 -1.54 1.58 -7.34
CA GLY A 84 -2.53 1.25 -6.33
C GLY A 84 -3.37 2.46 -5.90
N LEU A 85 -2.78 3.65 -5.88
CA LEU A 85 -3.49 4.90 -5.55
C LEU A 85 -4.15 5.60 -6.75
N TYR A 86 -3.83 5.18 -7.98
CA TYR A 86 -4.40 5.76 -9.21
C TYR A 86 -5.94 5.72 -9.28
N PRO A 87 -6.64 4.64 -8.88
CA PRO A 87 -8.11 4.61 -8.87
C PRO A 87 -8.72 5.73 -8.05
N LEU A 88 -8.13 6.08 -6.91
CA LEU A 88 -8.61 7.17 -6.06
C LEU A 88 -8.55 8.51 -6.80
N GLU A 89 -7.46 8.80 -7.51
CA GLU A 89 -7.35 10.03 -8.32
C GLU A 89 -8.39 10.09 -9.44
N LYS A 90 -8.65 8.97 -10.12
CA LYS A 90 -9.64 8.92 -11.20
C LYS A 90 -11.06 9.08 -10.67
N ILE A 91 -11.40 8.42 -9.56
CA ILE A 91 -12.71 8.54 -8.91
C ILE A 91 -12.99 9.98 -8.48
N LEU A 92 -12.00 10.67 -7.89
CA LEU A 92 -12.15 12.08 -7.49
C LEU A 92 -12.42 12.99 -8.70
N LYS A 93 -11.74 12.73 -9.83
CA LYS A 93 -11.97 13.46 -11.09
C LYS A 93 -13.34 13.17 -11.70
N GLU A 94 -13.80 11.91 -11.69
CA GLU A 94 -15.12 11.51 -12.18
C GLU A 94 -16.25 12.23 -11.44
N HIS A 95 -16.11 12.43 -10.13
CA HIS A 95 -17.07 13.15 -9.30
C HIS A 95 -16.96 14.68 -9.42
N LYS A 96 -16.24 15.19 -10.43
CA LYS A 96 -16.05 16.62 -10.72
C LYS A 96 -15.54 17.43 -9.53
N VAL A 97 -14.75 16.82 -8.64
CA VAL A 97 -14.06 17.54 -7.58
C VAL A 97 -13.06 18.49 -8.25
N LYS A 98 -13.37 19.78 -8.34
CA LYS A 98 -12.47 20.75 -9.04
C LYS A 98 -11.32 21.22 -8.15
N ASP A 99 -11.48 21.10 -6.83
CA ASP A 99 -10.49 21.57 -5.88
C ASP A 99 -9.28 20.62 -5.82
N LYS A 100 -8.11 21.17 -6.16
CA LYS A 100 -6.82 20.48 -6.09
C LYS A 100 -6.42 20.18 -4.64
N ASN A 101 -6.89 20.94 -3.67
CA ASN A 101 -6.61 20.70 -2.26
C ASN A 101 -7.36 19.46 -1.76
N ILE A 102 -8.63 19.30 -2.13
CA ILE A 102 -9.40 18.08 -1.82
C ILE A 102 -8.68 16.84 -2.36
N HIS A 103 -8.18 16.89 -3.60
CA HIS A 103 -7.40 15.80 -4.17
C HIS A 103 -6.17 15.44 -3.33
N LYS A 104 -5.38 16.44 -2.94
CA LYS A 104 -4.18 16.22 -2.12
C LYS A 104 -4.55 15.64 -0.76
N VAL A 105 -5.55 16.21 -0.09
CA VAL A 105 -6.01 15.77 1.22
C VAL A 105 -6.51 14.33 1.17
N SER A 106 -7.30 13.95 0.16
CA SER A 106 -7.76 12.57 0.00
C SER A 106 -6.62 11.57 -0.15
N ILE A 107 -5.58 11.91 -0.93
CA ILE A 107 -4.39 11.07 -1.09
C ILE A 107 -3.60 10.96 0.21
N VAL A 108 -3.45 12.06 0.95
CA VAL A 108 -2.80 12.06 2.27
C VAL A 108 -3.57 11.15 3.22
N ILE A 109 -4.88 11.34 3.36
CA ILE A 109 -5.73 10.49 4.22
C ILE A 109 -5.58 9.03 3.83
N MET A 110 -5.63 8.71 2.53
CA MET A 110 -5.45 7.34 2.07
C MET A 110 -4.07 6.76 2.40
N SER A 111 -3.01 7.58 2.33
CA SER A 111 -1.65 7.17 2.70
C SER A 111 -1.53 6.85 4.19
N PHE A 112 -2.20 7.63 5.04
CA PHE A 112 -2.30 7.33 6.48
C PHE A 112 -3.12 6.08 6.77
N LEU A 113 -4.23 5.86 6.06
CA LEU A 113 -5.02 4.63 6.17
C LEU A 113 -4.21 3.39 5.75
N ILE A 114 -3.44 3.50 4.66
CA ILE A 114 -2.50 2.46 4.22
C ILE A 114 -1.46 2.21 5.31
N SER A 115 -0.89 3.26 5.90
CA SER A 115 0.12 3.15 6.96
C SER A 115 -0.44 2.48 8.22
N PHE A 116 -1.69 2.77 8.57
CA PHE A 116 -2.41 2.10 9.65
C PHE A 116 -2.64 0.61 9.34
N ALA A 117 -3.09 0.29 8.12
CA ALA A 117 -3.27 -1.09 7.68
C ALA A 117 -1.95 -1.89 7.64
N VAL A 118 -0.83 -1.23 7.32
CA VAL A 118 0.51 -1.81 7.41
C VAL A 118 0.88 -2.13 8.86
N ALA A 119 0.60 -1.22 9.79
CA ALA A 119 0.83 -1.46 11.22
C ALA A 119 -0.01 -2.66 11.72
N LEU A 120 -1.27 -2.75 11.31
CA LEU A 120 -2.13 -3.90 11.60
C LEU A 120 -1.50 -5.22 11.11
N GLY A 121 -1.04 -5.26 9.86
CA GLY A 121 -0.48 -6.49 9.30
C GLY A 121 0.90 -6.85 9.83
N LYS A 122 1.81 -5.88 10.05
CA LYS A 122 3.18 -6.18 10.51
C LYS A 122 3.27 -6.37 12.01
N ILE A 123 2.50 -5.62 12.80
CA ILE A 123 2.65 -5.57 14.26
C ILE A 123 1.57 -6.43 14.91
N GLN A 124 0.31 -6.21 14.56
CA GLN A 124 -0.82 -6.98 15.11
C GLN A 124 -1.06 -8.31 14.39
N ARG A 125 -0.34 -8.55 13.27
CA ARG A 125 -0.45 -9.75 12.42
C ARG A 125 -1.85 -10.00 11.85
N VAL A 126 -2.65 -8.95 11.72
CA VAL A 126 -3.99 -9.03 11.14
C VAL A 126 -3.90 -9.02 9.63
N SER A 127 -4.35 -10.09 8.97
CA SER A 127 -4.32 -10.20 7.51
C SER A 127 -5.50 -9.48 6.84
N SER A 128 -5.36 -9.09 5.56
CA SER A 128 -6.44 -8.47 4.78
C SER A 128 -7.70 -9.35 4.67
N TRP A 129 -7.58 -10.66 4.89
CA TRP A 129 -8.67 -11.63 4.80
C TRP A 129 -9.40 -11.84 6.13
N GLU A 130 -8.71 -11.65 7.26
CA GLU A 130 -9.27 -11.78 8.60
C GLU A 130 -10.38 -10.79 8.91
N VAL A 131 -10.48 -9.70 8.14
CA VAL A 131 -11.62 -8.77 8.21
C VAL A 131 -12.94 -9.52 8.00
N PHE A 132 -12.96 -10.56 7.16
CA PHE A 132 -14.14 -11.37 6.89
C PHE A 132 -14.22 -12.63 7.73
N THR A 133 -13.08 -13.31 7.96
CA THR A 133 -13.08 -14.60 8.66
C THR A 133 -13.06 -14.45 10.17
N ASN A 134 -12.32 -13.48 10.70
CA ASN A 134 -12.09 -13.26 12.13
C ASN A 134 -12.28 -11.77 12.50
N PRO A 135 -13.51 -11.22 12.38
CA PRO A 135 -13.77 -9.79 12.63
C PRO A 135 -13.45 -9.38 14.08
N LYS A 136 -13.60 -10.29 15.05
CA LYS A 136 -13.24 -10.03 16.45
C LYS A 136 -11.74 -9.75 16.61
N GLU A 137 -10.89 -10.56 16.00
CA GLU A 137 -9.42 -10.39 16.03
C GLU A 137 -9.02 -9.07 15.34
N THR A 138 -9.65 -8.78 14.19
CA THR A 138 -9.46 -7.52 13.47
C THR A 138 -9.78 -6.31 14.35
N ILE A 139 -10.93 -6.31 15.04
CA ILE A 139 -11.32 -5.22 15.95
C ILE A 139 -10.32 -5.09 17.11
N THR A 140 -9.90 -6.21 17.71
CA THR A 140 -8.90 -6.17 18.78
C THR A 140 -7.56 -5.61 18.29
N GLY A 141 -7.13 -5.94 17.08
CA GLY A 141 -5.92 -5.39 16.46
C GLY A 141 -6.03 -3.89 16.20
N ILE A 142 -7.19 -3.41 15.75
CA ILE A 142 -7.46 -1.97 15.57
C ILE A 142 -7.34 -1.23 16.91
N LEU A 143 -7.99 -1.74 17.95
CA LEU A 143 -7.94 -1.13 19.29
C LEU A 143 -6.52 -1.15 19.87
N ALA A 144 -5.79 -2.26 19.72
CA ALA A 144 -4.40 -2.37 20.16
C ALA A 144 -3.48 -1.38 19.44
N THR A 145 -3.69 -1.19 18.13
CA THR A 145 -2.94 -0.22 17.31
C THR A 145 -3.21 1.20 17.78
N LEU A 146 -4.47 1.56 18.03
CA LEU A 146 -4.86 2.90 18.50
C LEU A 146 -4.36 3.22 19.91
N ASN A 147 -4.34 2.21 20.79
CA ASN A 147 -3.92 2.38 22.19
C ASN A 147 -2.40 2.38 22.37
N SER A 148 -1.63 1.94 21.37
CA SER A 148 -0.16 1.94 21.44
C SER A 148 0.42 3.22 20.82
N SER A 149 1.00 4.08 21.67
CA SER A 149 1.64 5.31 21.23
C SER A 149 2.84 5.06 20.29
N GLU A 150 3.59 3.98 20.52
CA GLU A 150 4.71 3.58 19.66
C GLU A 150 4.22 3.20 18.26
N VAL A 151 3.16 2.39 18.19
CA VAL A 151 2.59 1.97 16.91
C VAL A 151 1.97 3.16 16.18
N MET A 152 1.27 4.05 16.90
CA MET A 152 0.72 5.27 16.31
C MET A 152 1.81 6.22 15.80
N LEU A 153 2.94 6.32 16.49
CA LEU A 153 4.10 7.08 16.00
C LEU A 153 4.62 6.47 14.69
N PHE A 154 4.74 5.15 14.61
CA PHE A 154 5.07 4.47 13.36
C PHE A 154 4.06 4.79 12.25
N VAL A 155 2.75 4.72 12.53
CA VAL A 155 1.69 5.04 11.54
C VAL A 155 1.83 6.47 11.04
N ILE A 156 2.11 7.43 11.92
CA ILE A 156 2.28 8.85 11.55
C ILE A 156 3.52 9.03 10.68
N LEU A 157 4.68 8.55 11.14
CA LEU A 157 5.94 8.70 10.41
C LEU A 157 5.87 8.01 9.05
N PHE A 158 5.32 6.80 9.01
CA PHE A 158 5.15 6.04 7.78
C PHE A 158 4.10 6.68 6.86
N GLY A 159 3.03 7.25 7.41
CA GLY A 159 2.02 8.02 6.66
C GLY A 159 2.60 9.26 5.98
N VAL A 160 3.47 10.00 6.69
CA VAL A 160 4.22 11.12 6.12
C VAL A 160 5.17 10.63 5.03
N ALA A 161 5.93 9.57 5.29
CA ALA A 161 6.89 9.02 4.32
C ALA A 161 6.21 8.53 3.03
N THR A 162 5.10 7.79 3.16
CA THR A 162 4.33 7.26 2.01
C THR A 162 3.63 8.38 1.22
N SER A 163 3.12 9.41 1.92
CA SER A 163 2.58 10.60 1.26
C SER A 163 3.68 11.32 0.47
N ALA A 164 4.84 11.54 1.07
CA ALA A 164 5.99 12.19 0.42
C ALA A 164 6.47 11.38 -0.79
N LEU A 165 6.55 10.05 -0.67
CA LEU A 165 6.86 9.14 -1.76
C LEU A 165 5.87 9.32 -2.92
N TYR A 166 4.57 9.30 -2.63
CA TYR A 166 3.55 9.49 -3.65
C TYR A 166 3.71 10.82 -4.39
N PHE A 167 3.80 11.94 -3.66
CA PHE A 167 3.90 13.27 -4.29
C PHE A 167 5.21 13.50 -5.04
N SER A 168 6.30 12.84 -4.64
CA SER A 168 7.58 12.91 -5.33
C SER A 168 7.54 12.19 -6.68
N PHE A 169 6.97 10.98 -6.72
CA PHE A 169 7.01 10.14 -7.92
C PHE A 169 5.76 10.23 -8.81
N ARG A 170 4.64 10.80 -8.34
CA ARG A 170 3.40 10.91 -9.14
C ARG A 170 3.56 11.62 -10.49
N LYS A 171 4.54 12.52 -10.63
CA LYS A 171 4.79 13.24 -11.89
C LYS A 171 5.44 12.36 -12.96
N LEU A 172 6.19 11.34 -12.54
CA LEU A 172 6.82 10.36 -13.44
C LEU A 172 5.76 9.43 -14.05
N PHE A 173 4.67 9.21 -13.32
CA PHE A 173 3.57 8.34 -13.70
C PHE A 173 2.33 9.13 -14.11
N LYS A 174 2.50 10.16 -14.96
CA LYS A 174 1.40 10.71 -15.76
C LYS A 174 0.93 9.64 -16.76
N PHE A 175 0.18 8.65 -16.28
CA PHE A 175 -0.53 7.72 -17.13
C PHE A 175 -1.66 8.47 -17.83
N VAL A 176 -1.38 8.86 -19.08
CA VAL A 176 -2.28 9.40 -20.11
C VAL A 176 -3.12 10.62 -19.69
#